data_AF-A0A411FRK7-F1
#
_entry.id   AF-A0A411FRK7-F1
#
_cell.length_a   1.000
_cell.length_b   1.000
_cell.length_c   1.000
_cell.angle_alpha   90.00
_cell.angle_beta   90.00
_cell.angle_gamma   90.00
#
_symmetry.space_group_name_H-M   'P 1'
#
loop_
_entity.id
_entity.type
_entity.pdbx_description
1 polymer ?
#
loop_
_entity_poly.entity_id
_entity_poly.type
_entity_poly.pdbx_seq_one_letter_code
_entity_poly.pdbx_strand_id
1 'polypeptide(L)' 'MLQKFNWFGLRWGAFIVIGSLLIDIEFLIINVSFFLIHINLGLKTIAKDYVHLEKIHLIFSTMIKITYIELIRYSIELFI' A
#
# COMPACT_ATOMS: atom_id res chain seq x y z
N MET A 1 28.38 18.89 34.74
CA MET A 1 28.46 19.86 33.63
C MET A 1 27.16 19.74 32.85
N LEU A 2 26.17 20.56 33.19
CA LEU A 2 24.84 20.52 32.56
C LEU A 2 24.99 20.84 31.07
N GLN A 3 24.67 19.87 30.20
CA GLN A 3 24.58 20.10 28.76
C GLN A 3 23.57 21.23 28.55
N LYS A 4 24.04 22.37 28.04
CA LYS A 4 23.16 23.45 27.56
C LYS A 4 22.40 22.89 26.36
N PHE A 5 21.18 22.40 26.58
CA PHE A 5 20.28 22.04 25.49
C PHE A 5 20.09 23.28 24.61
N ASN A 6 20.64 23.23 23.39
CA ASN A 6 20.39 24.27 22.41
C ASN A 6 18.93 24.10 21.96
N TRP A 7 18.07 25.01 22.41
CA TRP A 7 16.64 25.02 22.08
C TRP A 7 16.38 25.00 20.57
N PHE A 8 17.29 25.60 19.79
CA PHE A 8 17.26 25.53 18.33
C PHE A 8 17.49 24.09 17.84
N GLY A 9 18.51 23.40 18.38
CA GLY A 9 18.80 22.00 18.04
C GLY A 9 17.67 21.03 18.37
N LEU A 10 16.97 21.25 19.50
CA LEU A 10 15.78 20.46 19.86
C LEU A 10 14.64 20.62 18.83
N ARG A 11 14.41 21.84 18.33
CA ARG A 11 13.40 22.09 17.29
C ARG A 11 13.77 21.42 15.97
N TRP A 12 15.03 21.51 15.56
CA TRP A 12 15.51 20.81 14.37
C TRP A 12 15.39 19.29 14.51
N GLY A 13 15.70 18.73 15.68
CA GLY A 13 15.47 17.32 15.97
C GLY A 13 14.01 16.91 15.78
N ALA A 14 13.07 17.71 16.31
CA ALA A 14 11.64 17.46 16.12
C ALA A 14 11.23 17.51 14.63
N PHE A 15 11.73 18.49 13.86
CA PHE A 15 11.45 18.55 12.41
C PHE A 15 12.00 17.36 11.65
N ILE A 16 13.21 16.87 12.00
CA ILE A 16 13.79 15.67 11.38
C ILE A 16 12.94 14.44 11.67
N VAL A 17 12.49 14.27 12.92
CA VAL A 17 11.64 13.12 13.31
C VAL A 17 10.29 13.15 12.58
N ILE A 18 9.65 14.32 12.47
CA ILE A 18 8.40 14.47 11.74
C ILE A 18 8.63 14.20 10.24
N GLY A 19 9.71 14.74 9.68
CA GLY A 19 10.07 14.53 8.28
C GLY A 19 10.33 13.06 7.95
N SER A 20 11.07 12.33 8.80
CA SER A 20 11.31 10.89 8.60
C SER A 20 10.02 10.10 8.69
N LEU A 21 9.14 10.42 9.64
CA LEU A 21 7.87 9.73 9.80
C LEU A 21 6.95 9.91 8.56
N LEU A 22 6.95 11.10 7.95
CA LEU A 22 6.22 11.33 6.69
C LEU A 22 6.78 10.49 5.54
N ILE A 23 8.11 10.42 5.42
CA ILE A 23 8.78 9.61 4.39
C ILE A 23 8.44 8.13 4.58
N ASP A 24 8.47 7.62 5.81
CA ASP A 24 8.14 6.23 6.12
C ASP A 24 6.69 5.90 5.71
N ILE A 25 5.74 6.79 6.00
CA ILE A 25 4.33 6.65 5.58
C ILE A 25 4.20 6.64 4.06
N GLU A 26 4.89 7.53 3.35
CA GLU A 26 4.87 7.56 1.88
C GLU A 26 5.38 6.25 1.28
N PHE A 27 6.52 5.75 1.76
CA PHE A 27 7.06 4.47 1.31
C PHE A 27 6.09 3.33 1.56
N LEU A 28 5.44 3.32 2.71
CA LEU A 28 4.45 2.30 3.07
C LEU A 28 3.25 2.32 2.11
N ILE A 29 2.69 3.50 1.85
CA ILE A 29 1.56 3.67 0.90
C ILE A 29 1.96 3.24 -0.50
N ILE A 30 3.15 3.62 -0.98
CA ILE A 30 3.64 3.26 -2.31
C ILE A 30 3.78 1.74 -2.44
N ASN A 31 4.38 1.08 -1.45
CA ASN A 31 4.58 -0.37 -1.48
C ASN A 31 3.26 -1.13 -1.46
N VAL A 32 2.33 -0.78 -0.57
CA VAL A 32 1.01 -1.40 -0.51
C VAL A 32 0.25 -1.20 -1.83
N SER A 33 0.26 0.01 -2.37
CA SER A 33 -0.38 0.31 -3.66
C SER A 33 0.23 -0.50 -4.79
N PHE A 34 1.56 -0.62 -4.82
CA PHE A 34 2.26 -1.44 -5.81
C PHE A 34 1.85 -2.91 -5.73
N PHE A 35 1.79 -3.49 -4.54
CA PHE A 35 1.35 -4.88 -4.35
C PHE A 35 -0.09 -5.10 -4.82
N LEU A 36 -1.01 -4.21 -4.46
CA LEU A 36 -2.41 -4.29 -4.87
C LEU A 36 -2.55 -4.26 -6.40
N ILE A 37 -1.84 -3.34 -7.06
CA ILE A 37 -1.83 -3.24 -8.52
C ILE A 37 -1.22 -4.49 -9.14
N HIS A 38 -0.08 -4.94 -8.62
CA HIS A 38 0.64 -6.12 -9.13
C HIS A 38 -0.24 -7.37 -9.08
N ILE A 39 -0.91 -7.63 -7.94
CA ILE A 39 -1.81 -8.77 -7.77
C ILE A 39 -2.99 -8.67 -8.75
N ASN A 40 -3.64 -7.51 -8.86
CA ASN A 40 -4.78 -7.31 -9.75
C ASN A 40 -4.41 -7.56 -11.23
N LEU A 41 -3.28 -7.02 -11.67
CA LEU A 41 -2.79 -7.24 -13.03
C LEU A 41 -2.41 -8.71 -13.26
N GLY A 42 -1.70 -9.33 -12.31
CA GLY A 42 -1.32 -10.74 -12.38
C GLY A 42 -2.53 -11.66 -12.54
N LEU A 43 -3.57 -11.46 -11.71
CA LEU A 43 -4.79 -12.25 -11.80
C LEU A 43 -5.55 -12.06 -13.12
N LYS A 44 -5.61 -10.82 -13.63
CA LYS A 44 -6.21 -10.54 -14.95
C LYS A 44 -5.46 -11.24 -16.07
N THR A 45 -4.13 -11.24 -16.03
CA THR A 45 -3.30 -11.95 -17.01
C THR A 45 -3.55 -13.46 -16.95
N ILE A 46 -3.56 -14.06 -15.76
CA ILE A 46 -3.87 -15.49 -15.60
C ILE A 46 -5.28 -15.82 -16.15
N ALA A 47 -6.29 -15.01 -15.81
CA ALA A 47 -7.65 -15.23 -16.31
C ALA A 47 -7.72 -15.08 -17.85
N LYS A 48 -6.94 -14.18 -18.43
CA LYS A 48 -6.86 -14.02 -19.89
C LYS A 48 -6.18 -15.21 -20.57
N ASP A 49 -5.10 -15.71 -19.98
CA ASP A 49 -4.27 -16.75 -20.61
C ASP A 49 -4.92 -18.14 -20.52
N TYR A 50 -5.66 -18.42 -19.44
CA TYR A 50 -6.16 -19.77 -19.16
C TYR A 50 -7.69 -19.93 -19.22
N VAL A 51 -8.47 -18.84 -19.26
CA VAL A 51 -9.94 -18.92 -19.30
C VAL A 51 -10.45 -18.57 -20.69
N HIS A 52 -10.81 -19.59 -21.47
CA HIS A 52 -11.24 -19.43 -22.87
C HIS A 52 -12.77 -19.34 -23.04
N LEU A 53 -13.54 -19.79 -22.04
CA LEU A 53 -15.00 -19.70 -22.08
C LEU A 53 -15.46 -18.34 -21.56
N GLU A 54 -16.15 -17.56 -22.39
CA GLU A 54 -16.58 -16.19 -22.07
C GLU A 54 -17.38 -16.10 -20.76
N LYS A 55 -18.31 -17.04 -20.53
CA LYS A 55 -19.10 -17.10 -19.29
C LYS A 55 -18.22 -17.27 -18.05
N ILE A 56 -17.18 -18.11 -18.15
CA ILE A 56 -16.23 -18.33 -17.05
C ILE A 56 -15.33 -17.10 -16.89
N HIS A 57 -14.90 -16.49 -17.99
CA HIS A 57 -14.09 -15.27 -17.96
C HIS A 57 -14.81 -14.11 -17.27
N LEU A 58 -16.12 -13.96 -17.48
CA LEU A 58 -16.96 -12.98 -16.79
C LEU A 58 -17.04 -13.23 -15.28
N ILE A 59 -17.20 -14.50 -14.88
CA ILE A 59 -17.21 -14.89 -13.46
C ILE A 59 -15.85 -14.55 -12.81
N PHE A 60 -14.75 -14.96 -13.44
CA PHE A 60 -13.40 -14.64 -12.96
C PHE A 60 -13.15 -13.13 -12.86
N SER A 61 -13.53 -12.36 -13.88
CA SER A 61 -13.41 -10.91 -13.87
C SER A 61 -14.17 -10.26 -12.70
N THR A 62 -15.33 -10.81 -12.36
CA THR A 62 -16.13 -10.36 -11.22
C THR A 62 -15.45 -10.72 -9.90
N MET A 63 -14.96 -11.95 -9.76
CA MET A 63 -14.23 -12.40 -8.58
C MET A 63 -12.95 -11.60 -8.36
N ILE A 64 -12.16 -11.34 -9.41
CA ILE A 64 -10.95 -10.51 -9.32
C ILE A 64 -11.28 -9.11 -8.79
N LYS A 65 -12.39 -8.50 -9.24
CA LYS A 65 -12.83 -7.20 -8.71
C LYS A 65 -13.20 -7.27 -7.23
N ILE A 66 -13.94 -8.30 -6.81
CA ILE A 66 -14.30 -8.50 -5.40
C ILE A 66 -13.03 -8.70 -4.56
N THR A 67 -12.13 -9.59 -4.99
CA THR A 67 -10.84 -9.83 -4.33
C THR A 67 -10.01 -8.55 -4.22
N TYR A 68 -9.99 -7.71 -5.26
CA TYR A 68 -9.29 -6.43 -5.20
C TYR A 68 -9.87 -5.48 -4.14
N ILE A 69 -11.20 -5.41 -4.02
CA ILE A 69 -11.87 -4.61 -2.99
C ILE A 69 -11.57 -5.17 -1.59
N GLU A 70 -11.62 -6.49 -1.42
CA GLU A 70 -11.29 -7.14 -0.14
C GLU A 70 -9.83 -6.89 0.26
N LEU A 71 -8.89 -6.98 -0.69
CA LEU A 71 -7.48 -6.69 -0.43
C LEU A 71 -7.26 -5.22 -0.03
N ILE A 72 -7.98 -4.27 -0.64
CA ILE A 72 -7.95 -2.86 -0.21
C ILE A 72 -8.49 -2.75 1.22
N ARG A 73 -9.63 -3.38 1.53
CA ARG A 73 -10.21 -3.34 2.88
C ARG A 73 -9.22 -3.88 3.92
N TYR A 74 -8.64 -5.05 3.69
CA TYR A 74 -7.66 -5.64 4.61
C TYR A 74 -6.37 -4.80 4.71
N SER A 75 -5.96 -4.16 3.61
CA SER A 75 -4.81 -3.24 3.66
C SER A 75 -5.10 -2.04 4.55
N ILE A 76 -6.31 -1.48 4.49
CA ILE A 76 -6.74 -0.37 5.35
C ILE A 76 -6.86 -0.83 6.81
N GLU A 77 -7.44 -2.01 7.06
CA GLU A 77 -7.58 -2.59 8.40
C GLU A 77 -6.23 -2.81 9.09
N LEU A 78 -5.16 -3.06 8.33
CA LEU A 78 -3.80 -3.15 8.86
C LEU A 78 -3.27 -1.82 9.44
N PHE A 79 -3.88 -0.69 9.08
CA PHE A 79 -3.49 0.64 9.52
C PHE A 79 -4.41 1.23 10.60
N ILE A 80 -5.55 0.60 10.89
CA ILE A 80 -6.56 1.05 11.87
C ILE A 80 -6.52 0.14 13.09
#